data_AF-A0A4V6QIA1-F1
#
_entry.id   AF-A0A4V6QIA1-F1
#
_cell.length_a   1.000
_cell.length_b   1.000
_cell.length_c   1.000
_cell.angle_alpha   90.00
_cell.angle_beta   90.00
_cell.angle_gamma   90.00
#
_symmetry.space_group_name_H-M   'P 1'
#
loop_
_entity.id
_entity.type
_entity.pdbx_description
1 polymer ?
#
loop_
_entity_poly.entity_id
_entity_poly.type
_entity_poly.pdbx_seq_one_letter_code
_entity_poly.pdbx_strand_id
1 'polypeptide(L)'
;MGYTEGQLGHLAKHDSIDASLAQKIDSATAGDQVDHFGTARVGTSLNYKVGTASAPTSGGGPVIKISQTEKITDLAAQMSGNPADNEANAALHVSALSLPGSFGQVNAILATAKGAPTGTDVCALAAWGRVTGGVGAGFGAYLEGRRDTATSRAMGTEIRVQNEGGADGTLSPNGSSDTLGLWISTAATGGYKTSAGVSLGSADASKFIAGYHVTANSVASDSFRDESGSATTLKSVGNHQFGLDFSGATFSGSAVFLPPTTASTGGINFGNDVFFFRNAVGAVRLVGNVSVSGAITTDLSTGWITPTLGNSWVALNTTDSTAQYRRMADGTVRLRGFVKSGTTGTAIFTLPAGFRPSVAREVALNIGGSGFAEIDIMADGTVKVAQYVSGGSNTAVALFGISFTTD
;
A
#
# COMPACT_ATOMS: atom_id res chain seq x y z
N MET A 1 -111.56 21.71 5.83
CA MET A 1 -111.29 20.45 6.57
C MET A 1 -110.04 20.70 7.40
N GLY A 2 -110.21 20.85 8.72
CA GLY A 2 -109.11 21.13 9.64
C GLY A 2 -108.40 19.86 10.07
N TYR A 3 -107.12 20.00 10.41
CA TYR A 3 -106.40 19.02 11.22
C TYR A 3 -105.69 19.75 12.36
N THR A 4 -105.89 19.17 13.54
CA THR A 4 -105.58 19.66 14.89
C THR A 4 -104.16 19.36 15.33
N GLU A 5 -103.68 20.21 16.24
CA GLU A 5 -102.49 20.04 17.07
C GLU A 5 -102.45 18.72 17.86
N GLY A 6 -101.22 18.27 18.13
CA GLY A 6 -100.90 17.58 19.37
C GLY A 6 -99.93 16.42 19.23
N GLN A 7 -98.65 16.65 19.52
CA GLN A 7 -97.95 15.93 20.59
C GLN A 7 -96.54 16.50 20.82
N LEU A 8 -96.42 17.19 21.97
CA LEU A 8 -95.20 17.62 22.62
C LEU A 8 -94.46 16.42 23.24
N GLY A 9 -93.12 16.47 23.18
CA GLY A 9 -92.29 16.17 24.34
C GLY A 9 -91.40 14.93 24.26
N HIS A 10 -90.11 15.14 23.94
CA HIS A 10 -89.04 14.86 24.91
C HIS A 10 -87.71 15.47 24.46
N LEU A 11 -87.24 16.44 25.24
CA LEU A 11 -85.90 17.01 25.18
C LEU A 11 -85.04 16.32 26.25
N ALA A 12 -83.81 15.98 25.84
CA ALA A 12 -82.60 15.79 26.64
C ALA A 12 -82.53 14.61 27.63
N LYS A 13 -81.63 13.67 27.34
CA LYS A 13 -80.54 13.32 28.26
C LYS A 13 -79.31 12.82 27.49
N HIS A 14 -78.25 13.61 27.65
CA HIS A 14 -76.86 13.30 27.33
C HIS A 14 -76.33 12.27 28.35
N ASP A 15 -75.28 11.55 27.94
CA ASP A 15 -74.33 10.76 28.73
C ASP A 15 -74.75 9.39 29.28
N SER A 16 -74.36 8.35 28.54
CA SER A 16 -73.41 7.34 29.04
C SER A 16 -72.83 6.57 27.86
N ILE A 17 -71.58 6.89 27.50
CA ILE A 17 -70.77 6.15 26.53
C ILE A 17 -70.32 4.86 27.21
N ASP A 18 -71.01 3.76 26.93
CA ASP A 18 -70.48 2.41 27.15
C ASP A 18 -69.47 2.11 26.05
N ALA A 19 -68.19 2.39 26.32
CA ALA A 19 -67.08 2.06 25.44
C ALA A 19 -66.81 0.55 25.47
N SER A 20 -67.64 -0.23 24.76
CA SER A 20 -67.27 -1.60 24.43
C SER A 20 -66.24 -1.61 23.31
N LEU A 21 -64.99 -1.79 23.71
CA LEU A 21 -63.81 -1.98 22.87
C LEU A 21 -63.99 -3.27 22.04
N ALA A 22 -64.60 -3.19 20.86
CA ALA A 22 -64.71 -4.32 19.96
C ALA A 22 -63.38 -4.54 19.21
N GLN A 23 -62.48 -5.31 19.80
CA GLN A 23 -61.29 -5.83 19.14
C GLN A 23 -61.70 -6.96 18.18
N LYS A 24 -61.77 -6.68 16.88
CA LYS A 24 -62.01 -7.71 15.86
C LYS A 24 -60.68 -8.11 15.23
N ILE A 25 -60.20 -9.31 15.53
CA ILE A 25 -59.04 -9.94 14.89
C ILE A 25 -59.60 -10.81 13.76
N ASP A 26 -59.52 -10.34 12.52
CA ASP A 26 -59.84 -11.16 11.35
C ASP A 26 -58.55 -11.90 10.90
N SER A 27 -58.56 -13.24 10.94
CA SER A 27 -57.50 -14.08 10.38
C SER A 27 -57.73 -14.28 8.87
N ALA A 28 -56.70 -14.04 8.06
CA ALA A 28 -56.77 -14.18 6.61
C ALA A 28 -56.70 -15.65 6.16
N THR A 29 -57.49 -15.99 5.14
CA THR A 29 -57.53 -17.31 4.49
C THR A 29 -56.26 -17.57 3.66
N ALA A 30 -55.88 -18.85 3.58
CA ALA A 30 -54.67 -19.37 2.95
C ALA A 30 -54.46 -18.91 1.49
N GLY A 31 -53.24 -18.48 1.13
CA GLY A 31 -52.90 -18.18 -0.26
C GLY A 31 -51.48 -17.70 -0.54
N ASP A 32 -50.94 -16.76 0.24
CA ASP A 32 -49.64 -16.16 -0.10
C ASP A 32 -48.52 -16.69 0.81
N GLN A 33 -47.66 -17.56 0.26
CA GLN A 33 -46.51 -18.13 0.95
C GLN A 33 -45.25 -17.29 0.72
N VAL A 34 -44.61 -16.87 1.81
CA VAL A 34 -43.22 -16.42 1.82
C VAL A 34 -42.47 -17.36 2.75
N ASP A 35 -41.62 -18.21 2.17
CA ASP A 35 -40.79 -19.15 2.91
C ASP A 35 -39.64 -18.42 3.62
N HIS A 36 -39.63 -18.48 4.95
CA HIS A 36 -38.41 -18.37 5.74
C HIS A 36 -38.38 -19.52 6.74
N PHE A 37 -37.22 -20.17 6.82
CA PHE A 37 -36.88 -21.36 7.58
C PHE A 37 -37.57 -21.50 8.96
N GLY A 38 -38.53 -22.44 9.08
CA GLY A 38 -39.05 -22.96 10.35
C GLY A 38 -40.51 -22.58 10.68
N THR A 39 -41.44 -23.51 10.38
CA THR A 39 -42.88 -23.52 10.72
C THR A 39 -43.71 -22.28 10.30
N ALA A 40 -44.49 -22.46 9.23
CA ALA A 40 -45.39 -21.46 8.65
C ALA A 40 -46.37 -20.85 9.67
N ARG A 41 -46.50 -19.52 9.68
CA ARG A 41 -47.58 -18.79 10.37
C ARG A 41 -48.28 -17.83 9.41
N VAL A 42 -49.60 -17.72 9.55
CA VAL A 42 -50.47 -16.83 8.78
C VAL A 42 -50.21 -15.38 9.19
N GLY A 43 -49.83 -14.52 8.24
CA GLY A 43 -49.70 -13.09 8.49
C GLY A 43 -51.06 -12.45 8.78
N THR A 44 -51.21 -11.82 9.94
CA THR A 44 -52.39 -10.99 10.25
C THR A 44 -52.20 -9.57 9.73
N SER A 45 -53.17 -9.07 8.98
CA SER A 45 -53.24 -7.65 8.60
C SER A 45 -53.93 -6.85 9.71
N LEU A 46 -53.53 -5.60 9.91
CA LEU A 46 -54.22 -4.67 10.80
C LEU A 46 -54.57 -3.42 9.99
N ASN A 47 -55.86 -3.12 9.82
CA ASN A 47 -56.33 -1.91 9.16
C ASN A 47 -56.67 -0.85 10.22
N TYR A 48 -55.97 0.30 10.21
CA TYR A 48 -56.45 1.47 10.95
C TYR A 48 -57.32 2.31 10.01
N LYS A 49 -58.55 2.56 10.41
CA LYS A 49 -59.44 3.55 9.78
C LYS A 49 -59.71 4.62 10.82
N VAL A 50 -59.74 5.88 10.41
CA VAL A 50 -60.25 6.96 11.28
C VAL A 50 -61.76 7.06 11.03
N GLY A 51 -62.54 7.23 12.09
CA GLY A 51 -64.00 7.28 12.02
C GLY A 51 -64.67 6.36 13.06
N THR A 52 -65.99 6.39 13.10
CA THR A 52 -66.78 5.50 13.97
C THR A 52 -66.93 4.13 13.31
N ALA A 53 -67.25 3.09 14.10
CA ALA A 53 -67.42 1.73 13.60
C ALA A 53 -68.45 1.62 12.45
N SER A 54 -69.43 2.54 12.39
CA SER A 54 -70.46 2.59 11.36
C SER A 54 -70.15 3.48 10.15
N ALA A 55 -69.13 4.35 10.22
CA ALA A 55 -68.78 5.29 9.16
C ALA A 55 -67.26 5.58 9.12
N PRO A 56 -66.44 4.63 8.68
CA PRO A 56 -65.01 4.87 8.49
C PRO A 56 -64.77 5.85 7.33
N THR A 57 -63.91 6.86 7.52
CA THR A 57 -63.57 7.80 6.44
C THR A 57 -62.82 7.05 5.33
N SER A 58 -63.41 7.01 4.14
CA SER A 58 -62.93 6.24 2.98
C SER A 58 -61.82 6.93 2.19
N GLY A 59 -61.31 8.07 2.67
CA GLY A 59 -60.38 8.94 1.94
C GLY A 59 -58.92 8.90 2.37
N GLY A 60 -58.55 8.13 3.40
CA GLY A 60 -57.15 7.99 3.84
C GLY A 60 -56.51 6.75 3.25
N GLY A 61 -55.74 6.90 2.18
CA GLY A 61 -54.83 5.85 1.69
C GLY A 61 -53.81 5.43 2.77
N PRO A 62 -53.18 4.26 2.63
CA PRO A 62 -52.38 3.65 3.70
C PRO A 62 -51.15 4.50 4.04
N VAL A 63 -51.04 4.99 5.28
CA VAL A 63 -49.89 5.81 5.72
C VAL A 63 -48.76 4.94 6.30
N ILE A 64 -48.53 3.74 5.74
CA ILE A 64 -47.50 2.75 6.10
C ILE A 64 -47.86 1.86 7.30
N LYS A 65 -47.62 0.55 7.15
CA LYS A 65 -47.49 -0.38 8.28
C LYS A 65 -46.26 -1.27 8.13
N ILE A 66 -45.41 -1.23 9.14
CA ILE A 66 -44.31 -2.16 9.39
C ILE A 66 -44.79 -3.10 10.49
N SER A 67 -44.82 -4.41 10.22
CA SER A 67 -45.20 -5.42 11.21
C SER A 67 -44.00 -5.78 12.08
N GLN A 68 -44.06 -5.47 13.37
CA GLN A 68 -43.28 -6.20 14.38
C GLN A 68 -44.09 -7.43 14.77
N THR A 69 -43.58 -8.63 14.49
CA THR A 69 -44.18 -9.86 15.01
C THR A 69 -43.17 -10.56 15.92
N GLU A 70 -42.98 -10.03 17.13
CA GLU A 70 -42.55 -10.87 18.23
C GLU A 70 -43.01 -10.29 19.57
N LYS A 71 -43.94 -10.98 20.21
CA LYS A 71 -44.14 -10.91 21.66
C LYS A 71 -43.37 -12.10 22.21
N ILE A 72 -42.22 -11.87 22.84
CA ILE A 72 -41.54 -12.90 23.64
C ILE A 72 -42.49 -13.23 24.78
N THR A 73 -43.31 -14.25 24.57
CA THR A 73 -44.26 -14.70 25.57
C THR A 73 -43.61 -15.89 26.24
N ASP A 74 -43.16 -15.63 27.46
CA ASP A 74 -42.70 -16.57 28.49
C ASP A 74 -41.19 -16.60 28.75
N LEU A 75 -40.69 -15.51 29.34
CA LEU A 75 -39.32 -15.37 29.84
C LEU A 75 -39.03 -16.26 31.06
N ALA A 76 -40.05 -16.85 31.70
CA ALA A 76 -39.90 -17.52 32.98
C ALA A 76 -39.68 -19.04 32.87
N ALA A 77 -40.10 -19.68 31.77
CA ALA A 77 -40.13 -21.15 31.68
C ALA A 77 -39.01 -21.78 30.83
N GLN A 78 -38.34 -21.05 29.93
CA GLN A 78 -37.37 -21.64 28.98
C GLN A 78 -35.89 -21.29 29.23
N MET A 79 -35.53 -20.51 30.26
CA MET A 79 -34.14 -20.10 30.53
C MET A 79 -33.60 -20.57 31.89
N SER A 80 -33.95 -21.76 32.36
CA SER A 80 -33.21 -22.39 33.46
C SER A 80 -31.87 -22.94 32.95
N GLY A 81 -30.92 -22.06 32.60
CA GLY A 81 -29.54 -22.48 32.33
C GLY A 81 -28.68 -21.57 31.45
N ASN A 82 -29.25 -20.63 30.69
CA ASN A 82 -28.43 -19.66 29.95
C ASN A 82 -29.18 -18.32 29.87
N PRO A 83 -28.81 -17.29 30.67
CA PRO A 83 -29.53 -16.02 30.76
C PRO A 83 -29.13 -14.97 29.71
N ALA A 84 -28.45 -15.35 28.61
CA ALA A 84 -27.97 -14.39 27.63
C ALA A 84 -28.33 -14.77 26.18
N ASP A 85 -28.76 -13.74 25.45
CA ASP A 85 -28.69 -13.54 23.99
C ASP A 85 -30.00 -13.68 23.18
N ASN A 86 -30.79 -12.61 23.24
CA ASN A 86 -31.59 -12.11 22.13
C ASN A 86 -30.66 -11.22 21.27
N GLU A 87 -30.13 -11.75 20.16
CA GLU A 87 -29.27 -10.99 19.23
C GLU A 87 -29.89 -10.78 17.84
N ALA A 88 -31.15 -11.19 17.60
CA ALA A 88 -31.72 -11.28 16.24
C ALA A 88 -33.06 -10.57 16.00
N ASN A 89 -33.40 -9.53 16.77
CA ASN A 89 -34.64 -8.78 16.56
C ASN A 89 -34.46 -7.64 15.54
N ALA A 90 -34.70 -7.89 14.26
CA ALA A 90 -34.76 -6.83 13.24
C ALA A 90 -36.16 -6.19 13.18
N ALA A 91 -36.24 -4.85 13.29
CA ALA A 91 -37.52 -4.13 13.21
C ALA A 91 -38.12 -4.10 11.78
N LEU A 92 -37.29 -4.32 10.75
CA LEU A 92 -37.69 -4.34 9.34
C LEU A 92 -36.70 -5.21 8.52
N HIS A 93 -37.19 -6.29 7.91
CA HIS A 93 -36.43 -7.12 6.97
C HIS A 93 -37.05 -6.97 5.58
N VAL A 94 -36.26 -6.48 4.61
CA VAL A 94 -36.67 -6.37 3.22
C VAL A 94 -35.73 -7.22 2.37
N SER A 95 -36.26 -8.20 1.66
CA SER A 95 -35.52 -9.08 0.74
C SER A 95 -36.16 -9.05 -0.63
N ALA A 96 -35.34 -9.15 -1.68
CA ALA A 96 -35.80 -9.29 -3.05
C ALA A 96 -35.02 -10.41 -3.72
N LEU A 97 -35.73 -11.42 -4.23
CA LEU A 97 -35.16 -12.66 -4.75
C LEU A 97 -35.54 -12.82 -6.24
N SER A 98 -34.56 -13.08 -7.08
CA SER A 98 -34.78 -13.52 -8.47
C SER A 98 -34.84 -15.05 -8.52
N LEU A 99 -35.77 -15.60 -9.30
CA LEU A 99 -35.90 -17.06 -9.46
C LEU A 99 -34.80 -17.64 -10.37
N PRO A 100 -34.39 -18.92 -10.17
CA PRO A 100 -33.48 -19.61 -11.08
C PRO A 100 -33.96 -19.51 -12.53
N GLY A 101 -33.08 -19.05 -13.44
CA GLY A 101 -33.39 -18.87 -14.86
C GLY A 101 -34.00 -17.51 -15.25
N SER A 102 -34.19 -16.58 -14.31
CA SER A 102 -34.68 -15.22 -14.59
C SER A 102 -33.55 -14.18 -14.75
N PHE A 103 -33.73 -13.21 -15.65
CA PHE A 103 -32.85 -12.04 -15.81
C PHE A 103 -33.20 -10.89 -14.84
N GLY A 104 -33.53 -11.21 -13.59
CA GLY A 104 -34.06 -10.21 -12.65
C GLY A 104 -32.99 -9.29 -12.06
N GLN A 105 -33.11 -7.98 -12.29
CA GLN A 105 -32.49 -6.94 -11.46
C GLN A 105 -33.46 -6.64 -10.30
N VAL A 106 -33.04 -6.89 -9.07
CA VAL A 106 -33.88 -6.70 -7.88
C VAL A 106 -33.23 -5.72 -6.92
N ASN A 107 -33.99 -4.73 -6.45
CA ASN A 107 -33.57 -3.79 -5.42
C ASN A 107 -34.46 -4.01 -4.19
N ALA A 108 -33.87 -4.33 -3.04
CA ALA A 108 -34.61 -4.51 -1.80
C ALA A 108 -34.97 -3.17 -1.14
N ILE A 109 -34.06 -2.17 -1.20
CA ILE A 109 -34.27 -0.84 -0.61
C ILE A 109 -33.66 0.22 -1.54
N LEU A 110 -34.46 1.23 -1.92
CA LEU A 110 -34.00 2.43 -2.61
C LEU A 110 -34.41 3.64 -1.78
N ALA A 111 -33.43 4.33 -1.19
CA ALA A 111 -33.66 5.55 -0.41
C ALA A 111 -33.08 6.75 -1.16
N THR A 112 -33.92 7.72 -1.51
CA THR A 112 -33.53 8.92 -2.26
C THR A 112 -33.98 10.17 -1.51
N ALA A 113 -33.11 11.16 -1.37
CA ALA A 113 -33.47 12.48 -0.84
C ALA A 113 -33.07 13.56 -1.86
N LYS A 114 -33.90 14.60 -2.01
CA LYS A 114 -33.69 15.71 -2.95
C LYS A 114 -33.89 17.04 -2.23
N GLY A 115 -32.86 17.90 -2.24
CA GLY A 115 -32.88 19.22 -1.63
C GLY A 115 -33.45 20.29 -2.56
N ALA A 116 -33.81 21.45 -1.98
CA ALA A 116 -34.22 22.64 -2.74
C ALA A 116 -32.99 23.47 -3.18
N PRO A 117 -33.12 24.43 -4.13
CA PRO A 117 -31.98 25.17 -4.69
C PRO A 117 -31.20 26.06 -3.70
N THR A 118 -31.76 26.33 -2.51
CA THR A 118 -31.10 27.15 -1.48
C THR A 118 -31.36 26.58 -0.09
N GLY A 119 -30.30 26.11 0.58
CA GLY A 119 -30.25 25.97 2.05
C GLY A 119 -30.92 24.74 2.66
N THR A 120 -30.82 23.55 2.07
CA THR A 120 -31.35 22.32 2.70
C THR A 120 -30.32 21.20 2.77
N ASP A 121 -30.06 20.71 3.99
CA ASP A 121 -29.39 19.44 4.22
C ASP A 121 -30.35 18.31 3.84
N VAL A 122 -29.86 17.32 3.09
CA VAL A 122 -30.64 16.13 2.73
C VAL A 122 -29.92 14.86 3.13
N CYS A 123 -30.62 13.99 3.85
CA CYS A 123 -30.13 12.69 4.27
C CYS A 123 -31.07 11.61 3.73
N ALA A 124 -30.57 10.78 2.81
CA ALA A 124 -31.36 9.67 2.26
C ALA A 124 -31.34 8.44 3.18
N LEU A 125 -30.23 8.21 3.90
CA LEU A 125 -30.06 7.08 4.81
C LEU A 125 -29.11 7.48 5.95
N ALA A 126 -29.53 7.24 7.20
CA ALA A 126 -28.71 7.38 8.39
C ALA A 126 -28.77 6.09 9.20
N ALA A 127 -27.63 5.63 9.69
CA ALA A 127 -27.53 4.42 10.49
C ALA A 127 -26.63 4.68 11.70
N TRP A 128 -27.08 4.30 12.90
CA TRP A 128 -26.43 4.64 14.16
C TRP A 128 -26.55 3.49 15.16
N GLY A 129 -25.43 3.08 15.74
CA GLY A 129 -25.36 2.15 16.86
C GLY A 129 -24.94 2.91 18.12
N ARG A 130 -25.75 2.84 19.19
CA ARG A 130 -25.46 3.53 20.46
C ARG A 130 -25.58 2.54 21.62
N VAL A 131 -24.54 2.45 22.44
CA VAL A 131 -24.54 1.73 23.71
C VAL A 131 -24.62 2.75 24.84
N THR A 132 -25.58 2.60 25.76
CA THR A 132 -25.77 3.52 26.89
C THR A 132 -25.72 2.74 28.20
N GLY A 133 -24.53 2.65 28.80
CA GLY A 133 -24.25 1.84 30.01
C GLY A 133 -23.93 0.37 29.70
N GLY A 134 -23.12 -0.27 30.57
CA GLY A 134 -22.72 -1.68 30.44
C GLY A 134 -21.56 -1.93 29.46
N VAL A 135 -21.27 -3.21 29.19
CA VAL A 135 -20.32 -3.69 28.15
C VAL A 135 -21.15 -4.11 26.93
N GLY A 136 -20.92 -3.49 25.77
CA GLY A 136 -21.62 -3.83 24.53
C GLY A 136 -21.00 -3.16 23.32
N ALA A 137 -21.31 -3.64 22.12
CA ALA A 137 -20.85 -3.07 20.85
C ALA A 137 -22.01 -2.41 20.09
N GLY A 138 -21.82 -1.16 19.65
CA GLY A 138 -22.78 -0.45 18.82
C GLY A 138 -22.28 -0.42 17.37
N PHE A 139 -23.05 -1.00 16.45
CA PHE A 139 -22.73 -1.03 15.01
C PHE A 139 -23.63 -0.05 14.26
N GLY A 140 -23.06 0.79 13.40
CA GLY A 140 -23.83 1.73 12.57
C GLY A 140 -24.47 1.06 11.36
N ALA A 141 -23.67 0.34 10.55
CA ALA A 141 -24.12 -0.38 9.37
C ALA A 141 -23.22 -1.59 9.10
N TYR A 142 -23.77 -2.64 8.48
CA TYR A 142 -23.04 -3.77 7.93
C TYR A 142 -23.41 -3.93 6.46
N LEU A 143 -22.41 -3.89 5.57
CA LEU A 143 -22.58 -3.96 4.13
C LEU A 143 -21.64 -5.04 3.59
N GLU A 144 -22.22 -6.11 3.04
CA GLU A 144 -21.47 -7.28 2.56
C GLU A 144 -21.83 -7.59 1.12
N GLY A 145 -20.81 -7.80 0.30
CA GLY A 145 -20.95 -8.36 -1.03
C GLY A 145 -20.42 -9.78 -1.02
N ARG A 146 -21.30 -10.77 -1.15
CA ARG A 146 -20.92 -12.18 -1.17
C ARG A 146 -20.96 -12.75 -2.60
N ARG A 147 -19.94 -13.54 -2.92
CA ARG A 147 -19.79 -14.21 -4.22
C ARG A 147 -19.72 -15.72 -4.01
N ASP A 148 -20.73 -16.46 -4.45
CA ASP A 148 -20.78 -17.93 -4.29
C ASP A 148 -20.35 -18.72 -5.54
N THR A 149 -20.03 -18.05 -6.65
CA THR A 149 -19.61 -18.72 -7.90
C THR A 149 -18.43 -18.05 -8.57
N ALA A 150 -17.65 -18.81 -9.33
CA ALA A 150 -16.44 -18.32 -10.01
C ALA A 150 -16.72 -17.38 -11.21
N THR A 151 -17.97 -17.20 -11.63
CA THR A 151 -18.35 -16.33 -12.76
C THR A 151 -19.12 -15.08 -12.34
N SER A 152 -19.64 -15.00 -11.11
CA SER A 152 -20.38 -13.83 -10.63
C SER A 152 -19.47 -12.69 -10.16
N ARG A 153 -20.05 -11.55 -9.79
CA ARG A 153 -19.36 -10.41 -9.14
C ARG A 153 -20.13 -10.04 -7.88
N ALA A 154 -19.44 -9.56 -6.87
CA ALA A 154 -20.06 -9.05 -5.66
C ALA A 154 -19.39 -7.74 -5.26
N MET A 155 -20.18 -6.82 -4.72
CA MET A 155 -19.74 -5.51 -4.24
C MET A 155 -20.48 -5.24 -2.94
N GLY A 156 -19.74 -5.01 -1.85
CA GLY A 156 -20.35 -4.71 -0.55
C GLY A 156 -20.86 -3.28 -0.47
N THR A 157 -20.01 -2.32 -0.87
CA THR A 157 -20.36 -0.89 -0.84
C THR A 157 -19.75 -0.20 -2.05
N GLU A 158 -20.55 0.62 -2.73
CA GLU A 158 -20.08 1.62 -3.68
C GLU A 158 -20.37 3.01 -3.13
N ILE A 159 -19.36 3.87 -3.09
CA ILE A 159 -19.51 5.28 -2.74
C ILE A 159 -19.15 6.08 -3.98
N ARG A 160 -20.13 6.82 -4.51
CA ARG A 160 -19.98 7.62 -5.72
C ARG A 160 -20.33 9.07 -5.43
N VAL A 161 -19.45 9.98 -5.83
CA VAL A 161 -19.68 11.42 -5.81
C VAL A 161 -19.48 11.95 -7.22
N GLN A 162 -20.41 12.80 -7.65
CA GLN A 162 -20.40 13.40 -8.98
C GLN A 162 -20.48 14.91 -8.81
N ASN A 163 -19.64 15.63 -9.56
CA ASN A 163 -19.70 17.08 -9.68
C ASN A 163 -20.13 17.43 -11.10
N GLU A 164 -21.36 17.91 -11.24
CA GLU A 164 -21.92 18.35 -12.52
C GLU A 164 -21.81 19.87 -12.72
N GLY A 165 -21.17 20.59 -11.76
CA GLY A 165 -21.12 22.05 -11.70
C GLY A 165 -20.17 22.73 -12.70
N GLY A 166 -19.45 21.97 -13.52
CA GLY A 166 -18.54 22.51 -14.54
C GLY A 166 -17.25 23.15 -14.02
N ALA A 167 -16.97 23.04 -12.72
CA ALA A 167 -15.74 23.53 -12.09
C ALA A 167 -15.15 22.46 -11.15
N ASP A 168 -13.83 22.48 -10.95
CA ASP A 168 -13.13 21.54 -10.07
C ASP A 168 -13.53 21.75 -8.59
N GLY A 169 -13.66 20.66 -7.84
CA GLY A 169 -13.88 20.73 -6.39
C GLY A 169 -12.62 21.20 -5.65
N THR A 170 -12.80 21.95 -4.55
CA THR A 170 -11.67 22.43 -3.74
C THR A 170 -11.47 21.58 -2.49
N LEU A 171 -10.23 21.23 -2.17
CA LEU A 171 -9.86 20.56 -0.93
C LEU A 171 -9.92 21.55 0.25
N SER A 172 -10.65 21.19 1.31
CA SER A 172 -10.64 21.94 2.58
C SER A 172 -9.68 21.30 3.60
N PRO A 173 -8.67 22.03 4.12
CA PRO A 173 -7.76 21.50 5.14
C PRO A 173 -8.41 21.42 6.54
N ASN A 174 -9.49 22.17 6.77
CA ASN A 174 -10.13 22.31 8.08
C ASN A 174 -11.56 21.76 8.11
N GLY A 175 -11.96 20.90 7.16
CA GLY A 175 -13.32 20.39 7.09
C GLY A 175 -13.61 19.49 5.89
N SER A 176 -14.90 19.26 5.62
CA SER A 176 -15.34 18.53 4.43
C SER A 176 -15.05 19.35 3.16
N SER A 177 -14.58 18.68 2.12
CA SER A 177 -14.39 19.29 0.79
C SER A 177 -15.71 19.31 0.02
N ASP A 178 -15.82 20.18 -0.99
CA ASP A 178 -17.07 20.41 -1.73
C ASP A 178 -17.58 19.15 -2.46
N THR A 179 -16.67 18.24 -2.80
CA THR A 179 -16.96 16.95 -3.42
C THR A 179 -16.23 15.85 -2.65
N LEU A 180 -16.89 15.25 -1.65
CA LEU A 180 -16.29 14.28 -0.75
C LEU A 180 -17.12 13.00 -0.67
N GLY A 181 -16.52 11.86 -1.05
CA GLY A 181 -17.21 10.56 -0.97
C GLY A 181 -17.22 9.95 0.42
N LEU A 182 -16.08 9.96 1.09
CA LEU A 182 -15.93 9.36 2.41
C LEU A 182 -15.30 10.37 3.37
N TRP A 183 -16.05 10.75 4.40
CA TRP A 183 -15.55 11.54 5.51
C TRP A 183 -15.55 10.70 6.78
N ILE A 184 -14.38 10.54 7.39
CA ILE A 184 -14.25 9.83 8.66
C ILE A 184 -13.70 10.81 9.69
N SER A 185 -14.47 11.05 10.73
CA SER A 185 -14.14 11.99 11.80
C SER A 185 -14.58 11.45 13.15
N THR A 186 -13.92 11.86 14.22
CA THR A 186 -14.40 11.62 15.59
C THR A 186 -14.59 12.94 16.33
N ALA A 187 -15.45 12.90 17.35
CA ALA A 187 -15.59 13.96 18.32
C ALA A 187 -15.58 13.35 19.72
N ALA A 188 -14.90 14.01 20.65
CA ALA A 188 -14.84 13.61 22.05
C ALA A 188 -14.98 14.86 22.94
N THR A 189 -15.74 14.75 24.03
CA THR A 189 -15.86 15.80 25.05
C THR A 189 -15.06 15.44 26.29
N GLY A 190 -14.47 16.41 27.00
CA GLY A 190 -13.84 16.16 28.31
C GLY A 190 -12.41 15.59 28.28
N GLY A 191 -11.65 15.79 27.20
CA GLY A 191 -10.24 15.38 27.12
C GLY A 191 -10.01 13.90 26.83
N TYR A 192 -11.06 13.13 26.56
CA TYR A 192 -10.94 11.74 26.15
C TYR A 192 -10.41 11.62 24.72
N LYS A 193 -9.65 10.53 24.48
CA LYS A 193 -9.13 10.19 23.15
C LYS A 193 -10.19 9.37 22.39
N THR A 194 -10.32 9.61 21.10
CA THR A 194 -11.13 8.81 20.18
C THR A 194 -10.28 8.38 18.99
N SER A 195 -10.70 7.32 18.31
CA SER A 195 -10.05 6.83 17.10
C SER A 195 -11.07 6.69 15.97
N ALA A 196 -10.65 7.08 14.78
CA ALA A 196 -11.30 6.80 13.51
C ALA A 196 -10.24 6.19 12.60
N GLY A 197 -10.63 5.24 11.76
CA GLY A 197 -9.70 4.67 10.80
C GLY A 197 -10.38 3.70 9.84
N VAL A 198 -9.68 3.42 8.75
CA VAL A 198 -10.00 2.34 7.82
C VAL A 198 -9.08 1.18 8.16
N SER A 199 -9.66 0.01 8.45
CA SER A 199 -8.91 -1.22 8.65
C SER A 199 -9.16 -2.16 7.48
N LEU A 200 -8.10 -2.72 6.92
CA LEU A 200 -8.15 -3.70 5.84
C LEU A 200 -7.53 -5.01 6.34
N GLY A 201 -8.25 -6.12 6.20
CA GLY A 201 -7.79 -7.43 6.67
C GLY A 201 -8.77 -8.53 6.29
N SER A 202 -8.33 -9.78 6.45
CA SER A 202 -9.19 -10.95 6.28
C SER A 202 -9.38 -11.66 7.61
N ALA A 203 -10.58 -12.18 7.86
CA ALA A 203 -10.90 -12.93 9.07
C ALA A 203 -10.33 -14.37 9.04
N ASP A 204 -10.01 -14.90 7.86
CA ASP A 204 -9.67 -16.32 7.62
C ASP A 204 -8.19 -16.54 7.23
N ALA A 205 -7.32 -15.56 7.50
CA ALA A 205 -5.90 -15.55 7.09
C ALA A 205 -5.64 -15.52 5.57
N SER A 206 -6.67 -15.41 4.72
CA SER A 206 -6.49 -15.17 3.29
C SER A 206 -5.88 -13.78 3.03
N LYS A 207 -5.06 -13.67 1.98
CA LYS A 207 -4.42 -12.40 1.58
C LYS A 207 -5.23 -11.73 0.48
N PHE A 208 -5.49 -10.43 0.60
CA PHE A 208 -6.02 -9.64 -0.51
C PHE A 208 -4.89 -9.25 -1.48
N ILE A 209 -5.24 -9.05 -2.75
CA ILE A 209 -4.28 -8.76 -3.83
C ILE A 209 -3.81 -7.28 -3.80
N ALA A 210 -4.70 -6.36 -3.44
CA ALA A 210 -4.41 -4.93 -3.31
C ALA A 210 -5.24 -4.31 -2.18
N GLY A 211 -4.62 -3.44 -1.37
CA GLY A 211 -5.31 -2.72 -0.29
C GLY A 211 -5.82 -1.35 -0.73
N TYR A 212 -4.99 -0.62 -1.49
CA TYR A 212 -5.34 0.63 -2.17
C TYR A 212 -4.92 0.49 -3.64
N HIS A 213 -5.79 0.91 -4.56
CA HIS A 213 -5.53 0.83 -6.00
C HIS A 213 -6.23 1.98 -6.71
N VAL A 214 -5.49 2.66 -7.58
CA VAL A 214 -5.99 3.69 -8.49
C VAL A 214 -5.95 3.18 -9.92
N THR A 215 -7.00 3.44 -10.69
CA THR A 215 -7.08 2.97 -12.07
C THR A 215 -6.20 3.84 -12.96
N ALA A 216 -5.57 3.26 -13.99
CA ALA A 216 -4.74 4.00 -14.93
C ALA A 216 -5.51 5.18 -15.55
N ASN A 217 -4.87 6.36 -15.59
CA ASN A 217 -5.42 7.62 -16.10
C ASN A 217 -6.68 8.15 -15.38
N SER A 218 -7.03 7.66 -14.18
CA SER A 218 -8.23 8.09 -13.47
C SER A 218 -8.00 9.21 -12.43
N VAL A 219 -6.74 9.58 -12.16
CA VAL A 219 -6.40 10.58 -11.13
C VAL A 219 -5.46 11.63 -11.71
N ALA A 220 -5.85 12.91 -11.63
CA ALA A 220 -5.03 14.04 -12.09
C ALA A 220 -3.95 14.44 -11.07
N SER A 221 -4.27 14.33 -9.77
CA SER A 221 -3.35 14.55 -8.66
C SER A 221 -3.76 13.68 -7.47
N ASP A 222 -2.83 12.92 -6.90
CA ASP A 222 -3.02 12.13 -5.68
C ASP A 222 -2.03 12.60 -4.61
N SER A 223 -2.42 12.59 -3.35
CA SER A 223 -1.53 12.89 -2.23
C SER A 223 -2.00 12.23 -0.95
N PHE A 224 -1.08 11.54 -0.27
CA PHE A 224 -1.19 11.26 1.16
C PHE A 224 -0.65 12.48 1.92
N ARG A 225 -1.55 13.30 2.48
CA ARG A 225 -1.20 14.53 3.23
C ARG A 225 -1.40 14.31 4.72
N ASP A 226 -0.42 14.73 5.51
CA ASP A 226 -0.48 14.72 6.97
C ASP A 226 -0.09 16.10 7.51
N GLU A 227 -0.99 16.69 8.27
CA GLU A 227 -0.80 17.97 8.95
C GLU A 227 -0.92 17.83 10.48
N SER A 228 -1.01 16.59 10.95
CA SER A 228 -1.00 16.29 12.38
C SER A 228 0.43 16.47 12.89
N GLY A 229 0.63 17.03 14.08
CA GLY A 229 1.96 17.08 14.72
C GLY A 229 2.50 15.71 15.15
N SER A 230 2.09 14.63 14.48
CA SER A 230 2.45 13.26 14.80
C SER A 230 3.95 13.00 14.61
N ALA A 231 4.53 12.21 15.50
CA ALA A 231 5.89 11.71 15.35
C ALA A 231 6.03 10.68 14.22
N THR A 232 4.91 10.16 13.69
CA THR A 232 4.91 9.15 12.63
C THR A 232 3.73 9.37 11.69
N THR A 233 4.05 9.58 10.42
CA THR A 233 3.04 9.74 9.36
C THR A 233 2.75 8.42 8.64
N LEU A 234 3.79 7.61 8.40
CA LEU A 234 3.71 6.31 7.74
C LEU A 234 4.60 5.30 8.49
N LYS A 235 4.05 4.12 8.81
CA LYS A 235 4.76 3.04 9.51
C LYS A 235 4.52 1.72 8.81
N SER A 236 5.61 1.05 8.43
CA SER A 236 5.57 -0.36 8.00
C SER A 236 6.30 -1.23 9.03
N VAL A 237 5.68 -2.36 9.39
CA VAL A 237 6.23 -3.33 10.35
C VAL A 237 6.12 -4.73 9.74
N GLY A 238 7.08 -5.60 10.02
CA GLY A 238 7.10 -6.99 9.53
C GLY A 238 8.17 -7.23 8.47
N ASN A 239 8.09 -8.38 7.80
CA ASN A 239 9.00 -8.76 6.72
C ASN A 239 8.39 -8.41 5.37
N HIS A 240 9.06 -7.54 4.61
CA HIS A 240 8.61 -7.04 3.31
C HIS A 240 9.70 -7.25 2.27
N GLN A 241 9.32 -7.68 1.07
CA GLN A 241 10.29 -7.78 -0.04
C GLN A 241 10.70 -6.39 -0.53
N PHE A 242 9.77 -5.44 -0.54
CA PHE A 242 9.98 -4.04 -0.93
C PHE A 242 9.23 -3.12 0.04
N GLY A 243 9.84 -1.99 0.40
CA GLY A 243 9.19 -0.94 1.20
C GLY A 243 8.43 0.05 0.33
N LEU A 244 9.17 0.75 -0.54
CA LEU A 244 8.65 1.56 -1.64
C LEU A 244 9.22 0.99 -2.94
N ASP A 245 8.36 0.64 -3.89
CA ASP A 245 8.77 0.15 -5.22
C ASP A 245 8.33 1.17 -6.29
N PHE A 246 9.30 1.62 -7.09
CA PHE A 246 9.09 2.54 -8.21
C PHE A 246 9.40 1.88 -9.55
N SER A 247 9.45 0.55 -9.61
CA SER A 247 9.73 -0.20 -10.83
C SER A 247 8.70 0.11 -11.93
N GLY A 248 9.20 0.45 -13.12
CA GLY A 248 8.36 0.84 -14.26
C GLY A 248 7.79 2.28 -14.20
N ALA A 249 8.03 3.04 -13.14
CA ALA A 249 7.57 4.42 -13.05
C ALA A 249 8.45 5.39 -13.88
N THR A 250 7.83 6.44 -14.42
CA THR A 250 8.52 7.56 -15.09
C THR A 250 8.30 8.83 -14.28
N PHE A 251 9.38 9.48 -13.86
CA PHE A 251 9.32 10.72 -13.08
C PHE A 251 9.89 11.88 -13.92
N SER A 252 9.14 12.98 -14.02
CA SER A 252 9.63 14.25 -14.58
C SER A 252 10.43 15.08 -13.56
N GLY A 253 10.33 14.73 -12.27
CA GLY A 253 11.08 15.31 -11.17
C GLY A 253 11.71 14.25 -10.26
N SER A 254 11.88 14.56 -8.98
CA SER A 254 12.42 13.61 -7.99
C SER A 254 11.37 12.56 -7.60
N ALA A 255 11.72 11.28 -7.64
CA ALA A 255 10.88 10.20 -7.12
C ALA A 255 10.65 10.32 -5.60
N VAL A 256 11.66 10.81 -4.87
CA VAL A 256 11.58 11.17 -3.45
C VAL A 256 12.16 12.57 -3.27
N PHE A 257 11.36 13.51 -2.75
CA PHE A 257 11.80 14.89 -2.51
C PHE A 257 11.71 15.22 -1.01
N LEU A 258 12.87 15.53 -0.44
CA LEU A 258 12.99 16.01 0.93
C LEU A 258 13.46 17.46 0.85
N PRO A 259 12.57 18.46 1.02
CA PRO A 259 12.97 19.85 0.88
C PRO A 259 14.03 20.20 1.93
N PRO A 260 15.00 21.06 1.60
CA PRO A 260 15.93 21.60 2.58
C PRO A 260 15.12 22.47 3.55
N THR A 261 14.71 21.89 4.68
CA THR A 261 14.17 22.68 5.78
C THR A 261 15.34 23.17 6.62
N THR A 262 15.26 24.40 7.10
CA THR A 262 16.23 25.01 8.03
C THR A 262 16.28 24.32 9.40
N ALA A 263 15.55 23.20 9.60
CA ALA A 263 15.37 22.54 10.89
C ALA A 263 15.09 21.02 10.82
N SER A 264 15.61 20.27 9.84
CA SER A 264 15.63 18.80 9.99
C SER A 264 16.77 18.41 10.93
N THR A 265 16.50 18.37 12.23
CA THR A 265 17.47 17.85 13.23
C THR A 265 17.70 16.34 13.05
N GLY A 266 16.82 15.64 12.31
CA GLY A 266 16.95 14.23 11.96
C GLY A 266 17.37 14.02 10.50
N GLY A 267 18.37 13.18 10.27
CA GLY A 267 18.74 12.68 8.95
C GLY A 267 17.95 11.43 8.55
N ILE A 268 18.18 10.93 7.33
CA ILE A 268 17.71 9.60 6.93
C ILE A 268 18.65 8.57 7.56
N ASN A 269 18.13 7.72 8.45
CA ASN A 269 18.90 6.66 9.08
C ASN A 269 18.55 5.32 8.42
N PHE A 270 19.55 4.71 7.76
CA PHE A 270 19.43 3.39 7.12
C PHE A 270 19.91 2.24 8.03
N GLY A 271 20.24 2.51 9.30
CA GLY A 271 20.76 1.51 10.23
C GLY A 271 22.09 0.91 9.74
N ASN A 272 22.14 -0.42 9.64
CA ASN A 272 23.28 -1.16 9.08
C ASN A 272 23.19 -1.34 7.56
N ASP A 273 22.13 -0.83 6.91
CA ASP A 273 21.89 -1.03 5.49
C ASP A 273 22.59 0.03 4.63
N VAL A 274 23.02 -0.40 3.45
CA VAL A 274 23.77 0.43 2.49
C VAL A 274 22.79 1.18 1.58
N PHE A 275 22.96 2.50 1.51
CA PHE A 275 22.27 3.31 0.50
C PHE A 275 23.01 3.22 -0.85
N PHE A 276 22.55 2.34 -1.74
CA PHE A 276 23.13 2.18 -3.09
C PHE A 276 22.48 3.15 -4.08
N PHE A 277 23.24 4.13 -4.58
CA PHE A 277 22.88 4.83 -5.81
C PHE A 277 23.36 4.00 -7.01
N ARG A 278 22.47 3.23 -7.64
CA ARG A 278 22.74 2.76 -9.01
C ARG A 278 22.34 3.87 -9.97
N ASN A 279 23.22 4.86 -10.14
CA ASN A 279 23.07 5.88 -11.17
C ASN A 279 23.72 5.40 -12.46
N ALA A 280 22.99 5.41 -13.58
CA ALA A 280 23.54 5.07 -14.90
C ALA A 280 24.75 5.94 -15.31
N VAL A 281 24.89 7.13 -14.69
CA VAL A 281 25.98 8.10 -14.90
C VAL A 281 27.17 7.86 -13.96
N GLY A 282 27.10 6.90 -13.03
CA GLY A 282 28.24 6.43 -12.23
C GLY A 282 28.76 7.39 -11.14
N ALA A 283 28.05 8.49 -10.85
CA ALA A 283 28.46 9.46 -9.83
C ALA A 283 27.40 9.68 -8.75
N VAL A 284 27.86 9.79 -7.50
CA VAL A 284 27.06 10.27 -6.36
C VAL A 284 27.46 11.72 -6.10
N ARG A 285 26.56 12.68 -6.37
CA ARG A 285 26.80 14.10 -6.07
C ARG A 285 26.27 14.45 -4.69
N LEU A 286 27.17 14.57 -3.72
CA LEU A 286 26.86 15.07 -2.38
C LEU A 286 27.26 16.55 -2.30
N VAL A 287 26.33 17.42 -1.96
CA VAL A 287 26.59 18.86 -1.80
C VAL A 287 26.66 19.15 -0.30
N GLY A 288 27.84 19.58 0.17
CA GLY A 288 28.10 19.86 1.59
C GLY A 288 29.12 18.89 2.20
N ASN A 289 29.14 18.85 3.53
CA ASN A 289 30.09 18.01 4.27
C ASN A 289 29.68 16.53 4.19
N VAL A 290 30.61 15.68 3.78
CA VAL A 290 30.47 14.23 3.81
C VAL A 290 31.36 13.71 4.92
N SER A 291 30.77 13.10 5.95
CA SER A 291 31.50 12.43 7.02
C SER A 291 31.41 10.92 6.81
N VAL A 292 32.57 10.26 6.70
CA VAL A 292 32.66 8.80 6.60
C VAL A 292 33.53 8.33 7.76
N SER A 293 32.96 7.54 8.67
CA SER A 293 33.68 6.99 9.83
C SER A 293 34.45 5.70 9.52
N GLY A 294 34.23 5.11 8.33
CA GLY A 294 34.92 3.93 7.83
C GLY A 294 35.85 4.21 6.64
N ALA A 295 36.41 3.16 6.05
CA ALA A 295 37.24 3.28 4.86
C ALA A 295 36.38 3.47 3.59
N ILE A 296 36.71 4.49 2.80
CA ILE A 296 36.30 4.55 1.39
C ILE A 296 37.29 3.70 0.61
N THR A 297 36.96 2.45 0.32
CA THR A 297 37.82 1.58 -0.48
C THR A 297 37.54 1.79 -1.96
N THR A 298 38.50 2.38 -2.66
CA THR A 298 38.58 2.32 -4.13
C THR A 298 39.66 1.30 -4.46
N ASP A 299 39.35 0.01 -4.41
CA ASP A 299 40.33 -1.00 -4.83
C ASP A 299 40.49 -0.96 -6.35
N LEU A 300 41.32 -0.03 -6.81
CA LEU A 300 41.77 0.08 -8.19
C LEU A 300 43.03 -0.75 -8.44
N SER A 301 43.52 -1.48 -7.42
CA SER A 301 44.70 -2.32 -7.55
C SER A 301 44.33 -3.63 -8.24
N THR A 302 45.22 -4.13 -9.10
CA THR A 302 45.02 -5.43 -9.73
C THR A 302 45.73 -6.50 -8.93
N GLY A 303 45.24 -7.74 -9.01
CA GLY A 303 46.04 -8.91 -8.64
C GLY A 303 47.35 -8.99 -9.45
N TRP A 304 48.29 -9.82 -9.01
CA TRP A 304 49.49 -10.14 -9.79
C TRP A 304 49.12 -10.96 -11.03
N ILE A 305 49.55 -10.51 -12.20
CA ILE A 305 49.28 -11.13 -13.50
C ILE A 305 50.59 -11.73 -14.03
N THR A 306 50.54 -12.99 -14.44
CA THR A 306 51.66 -13.67 -15.12
C THR A 306 51.59 -13.39 -16.62
N PRO A 307 52.57 -12.69 -17.23
CA PRO A 307 52.60 -12.46 -18.67
C PRO A 307 52.94 -13.74 -19.41
N THR A 308 52.55 -13.79 -20.69
CA THR A 308 53.12 -14.77 -21.63
C THR A 308 54.52 -14.31 -22.03
N LEU A 309 55.53 -15.15 -21.77
CA LEU A 309 56.91 -14.86 -22.14
C LEU A 309 57.14 -15.18 -23.63
N GLY A 310 57.85 -14.30 -24.34
CA GLY A 310 58.17 -14.43 -25.76
C GLY A 310 59.67 -14.65 -26.01
N ASN A 311 60.06 -14.79 -27.28
CA ASN A 311 61.47 -14.79 -27.74
C ASN A 311 62.41 -15.72 -26.93
N SER A 312 61.95 -16.93 -26.64
CA SER A 312 62.66 -17.96 -25.86
C SER A 312 62.97 -17.58 -24.41
N TRP A 313 62.43 -16.48 -23.90
CA TRP A 313 62.46 -16.19 -22.47
C TRP A 313 61.60 -17.19 -21.72
N VAL A 314 62.15 -17.76 -20.65
CA VAL A 314 61.44 -18.65 -19.74
C VAL A 314 61.59 -18.17 -18.31
N ALA A 315 60.65 -18.52 -17.44
CA ALA A 315 60.81 -18.27 -16.01
C ALA A 315 62.04 -19.01 -15.48
N LEU A 316 62.79 -18.40 -14.55
CA LEU A 316 63.97 -19.03 -13.95
C LEU A 316 63.59 -20.32 -13.21
N ASN A 317 62.48 -20.28 -12.46
CA ASN A 317 61.79 -21.42 -11.83
C ASN A 317 60.26 -21.21 -11.90
N THR A 318 59.50 -22.29 -11.65
CA THR A 318 58.03 -22.30 -11.77
C THR A 318 57.28 -22.03 -10.47
N THR A 319 57.96 -22.01 -9.33
CA THR A 319 57.32 -22.06 -8.00
C THR A 319 57.34 -20.72 -7.28
N ASP A 320 58.45 -19.98 -7.27
CA ASP A 320 58.62 -18.78 -6.43
C ASP A 320 59.15 -17.55 -7.18
N SER A 321 59.31 -17.64 -8.50
CA SER A 321 60.02 -16.60 -9.27
C SER A 321 59.44 -16.39 -10.67
N THR A 322 58.17 -16.69 -10.89
CA THR A 322 57.53 -16.40 -12.18
C THR A 322 57.46 -14.89 -12.40
N ALA A 323 57.75 -14.45 -13.63
CA ALA A 323 57.59 -13.06 -14.02
C ALA A 323 56.13 -12.65 -13.81
N GLN A 324 55.89 -11.53 -13.14
CA GLN A 324 54.54 -11.01 -12.91
C GLN A 324 54.52 -9.50 -12.88
N TYR A 325 53.37 -8.91 -13.19
CA TYR A 325 53.12 -7.48 -13.07
C TYR A 325 51.79 -7.20 -12.39
N ARG A 326 51.64 -6.03 -11.77
CA ARG A 326 50.35 -5.52 -11.27
C ARG A 326 50.32 -4.00 -11.31
N ARG A 327 49.12 -3.42 -11.33
CA ARG A 327 48.90 -1.99 -11.12
C ARG A 327 48.41 -1.75 -9.69
N MET A 328 49.00 -0.78 -9.02
CA MET A 328 48.63 -0.33 -7.68
C MET A 328 47.49 0.70 -7.78
N ALA A 329 46.81 0.96 -6.66
CA ALA A 329 45.70 1.93 -6.63
C ALA A 329 46.12 3.37 -6.98
N ASP A 330 47.40 3.70 -6.83
CA ASP A 330 47.99 5.00 -7.19
C ASP A 330 48.41 5.09 -8.68
N GLY A 331 48.12 4.06 -9.50
CA GLY A 331 48.51 4.01 -10.91
C GLY A 331 49.93 3.47 -11.16
N THR A 332 50.71 3.14 -10.12
CA THR A 332 52.04 2.56 -10.27
C THR A 332 51.95 1.12 -10.75
N VAL A 333 52.65 0.76 -11.82
CA VAL A 333 52.87 -0.63 -12.22
C VAL A 333 54.14 -1.15 -11.56
N ARG A 334 54.07 -2.36 -10.99
CA ARG A 334 55.20 -3.07 -10.40
C ARG A 334 55.41 -4.39 -11.12
N LEU A 335 56.67 -4.74 -11.38
CA LEU A 335 57.05 -6.06 -11.87
C LEU A 335 57.75 -6.85 -10.77
N ARG A 336 57.72 -8.18 -10.88
CA ARG A 336 58.47 -9.12 -10.05
C ARG A 336 58.83 -10.39 -10.82
N GLY A 337 59.64 -11.23 -10.22
CA GLY A 337 60.02 -12.53 -10.75
C GLY A 337 61.37 -12.52 -11.47
N PHE A 338 61.70 -13.65 -12.08
CA PHE A 338 62.96 -13.89 -12.75
C PHE A 338 62.74 -14.60 -14.10
N VAL A 339 63.50 -14.19 -15.11
CA VAL A 339 63.50 -14.81 -16.44
C VAL A 339 64.91 -15.20 -16.86
N LYS A 340 65.04 -16.11 -17.85
CA LYS A 340 66.32 -16.56 -18.39
C LYS A 340 66.20 -16.99 -19.86
N SER A 341 67.34 -17.31 -20.46
CA SER A 341 67.51 -18.02 -21.75
C SER A 341 67.03 -17.30 -23.02
N GLY A 342 66.34 -16.16 -22.91
CA GLY A 342 65.93 -15.40 -24.08
C GLY A 342 67.06 -14.58 -24.70
N THR A 343 66.73 -13.92 -25.82
CA THR A 343 67.68 -13.15 -26.61
C THR A 343 67.68 -11.67 -26.21
N THR A 344 68.86 -11.12 -25.91
CA THR A 344 69.05 -9.68 -25.64
C THR A 344 68.53 -8.83 -26.80
N GLY A 345 67.95 -7.67 -26.51
CA GLY A 345 67.34 -6.77 -27.48
C GLY A 345 65.92 -7.15 -27.93
N THR A 346 65.42 -8.33 -27.54
CA THR A 346 64.07 -8.80 -27.87
C THR A 346 63.13 -8.76 -26.66
N ALA A 347 61.82 -8.70 -26.91
CA ALA A 347 60.81 -8.62 -25.86
C ALA A 347 60.83 -9.85 -24.96
N ILE A 348 60.91 -9.65 -23.64
CA ILE A 348 60.62 -10.66 -22.62
C ILE A 348 59.12 -10.94 -22.63
N PHE A 349 58.30 -9.89 -22.59
CA PHE A 349 56.85 -9.89 -22.78
C PHE A 349 56.36 -8.48 -23.13
N THR A 350 55.07 -8.34 -23.42
CA THR A 350 54.42 -7.06 -23.71
C THR A 350 53.31 -6.79 -22.69
N LEU A 351 53.34 -5.62 -22.07
CA LEU A 351 52.31 -5.14 -21.16
C LEU A 351 51.03 -4.77 -21.95
N PRO A 352 49.84 -5.15 -21.48
CA PRO A 352 48.59 -4.73 -22.10
C PRO A 352 48.31 -3.24 -21.84
N ALA A 353 47.41 -2.65 -22.63
CA ALA A 353 46.93 -1.29 -22.42
C ALA A 353 46.42 -1.11 -20.98
N GLY A 354 46.75 0.02 -20.35
CA GLY A 354 46.46 0.29 -18.94
C GLY A 354 47.56 -0.13 -17.95
N PHE A 355 48.62 -0.81 -18.42
CA PHE A 355 49.83 -1.14 -17.66
C PHE A 355 51.12 -0.60 -18.29
N ARG A 356 51.02 0.13 -19.40
CA ARG A 356 52.16 0.68 -20.16
C ARG A 356 52.54 2.06 -19.61
N PRO A 357 53.83 2.44 -19.63
CA PRO A 357 54.20 3.83 -19.37
C PRO A 357 53.85 4.70 -20.59
N SER A 358 53.62 6.00 -20.37
CA SER A 358 53.39 7.00 -21.43
C SER A 358 54.64 7.26 -22.29
N VAL A 359 55.81 7.10 -21.67
CA VAL A 359 57.14 7.32 -22.26
C VAL A 359 58.03 6.12 -21.90
N ALA A 360 58.95 5.76 -22.78
CA ALA A 360 59.89 4.69 -22.50
C ALA A 360 60.65 4.93 -21.17
N ARG A 361 60.85 3.86 -20.40
CA ARG A 361 61.60 3.86 -19.13
C ARG A 361 62.79 2.92 -19.26
N GLU A 362 63.95 3.39 -18.84
CA GLU A 362 65.19 2.62 -18.78
C GLU A 362 65.51 2.37 -17.31
N VAL A 363 65.70 1.10 -16.93
CA VAL A 363 65.96 0.71 -15.55
C VAL A 363 67.18 -0.22 -15.51
N ALA A 364 68.23 0.20 -14.82
CA ALA A 364 69.36 -0.66 -14.54
C ALA A 364 69.05 -1.57 -13.34
N LEU A 365 69.23 -2.88 -13.51
CA LEU A 365 68.94 -3.89 -12.48
C LEU A 365 70.11 -4.84 -12.28
N ASN A 366 70.26 -5.33 -11.06
CA ASN A 366 71.12 -6.47 -10.77
C ASN A 366 70.43 -7.76 -11.29
N ILE A 367 71.18 -8.58 -12.03
CA ILE A 367 70.67 -9.75 -12.75
C ILE A 367 70.90 -11.07 -12.00
N GLY A 368 71.37 -11.04 -10.75
CA GLY A 368 71.76 -12.23 -10.00
C GLY A 368 73.19 -12.64 -10.35
N GLY A 369 74.10 -12.57 -9.36
CA GLY A 369 75.56 -12.67 -9.58
C GLY A 369 76.25 -11.31 -9.54
N SER A 370 77.31 -11.11 -10.32
CA SER A 370 78.18 -9.91 -10.28
C SER A 370 77.92 -8.86 -11.38
N GLY A 371 76.87 -9.03 -12.20
CA GLY A 371 76.59 -8.16 -13.36
C GLY A 371 75.30 -7.35 -13.26
N PHE A 372 75.11 -6.44 -14.24
CA PHE A 372 73.92 -5.60 -14.38
C PHE A 372 73.29 -5.74 -15.78
N ALA A 373 71.97 -5.57 -15.87
CA ALA A 373 71.23 -5.45 -17.13
C ALA A 373 70.53 -4.10 -17.14
N GLU A 374 70.46 -3.54 -18.33
CA GLU A 374 69.52 -2.47 -18.62
C GLU A 374 68.21 -3.08 -19.14
N ILE A 375 67.11 -2.76 -18.47
CA ILE A 375 65.76 -3.13 -18.88
C ILE A 375 65.07 -1.91 -19.47
N ASP A 376 64.63 -2.03 -20.72
CA ASP A 376 63.78 -1.04 -21.36
C ASP A 376 62.33 -1.46 -21.23
N ILE A 377 61.49 -0.51 -20.86
CA ILE A 377 60.03 -0.61 -20.84
C ILE A 377 59.51 0.45 -21.81
N MET A 378 59.20 0.03 -23.02
CA MET A 378 58.79 0.92 -24.10
C MET A 378 57.34 1.39 -23.91
N ALA A 379 56.97 2.52 -24.53
CA ALA A 379 55.60 3.06 -24.46
C ALA A 379 54.54 2.13 -25.11
N ASP A 380 54.95 1.23 -26.01
CA ASP A 380 54.09 0.18 -26.57
C ASP A 380 53.87 -1.02 -25.62
N GLY A 381 54.50 -0.99 -24.44
CA GLY A 381 54.44 -2.02 -23.41
C GLY A 381 55.53 -3.09 -23.51
N THR A 382 56.42 -3.02 -24.51
CA THR A 382 57.51 -3.98 -24.66
C THR A 382 58.48 -3.87 -23.48
N VAL A 383 58.67 -4.98 -22.76
CA VAL A 383 59.68 -5.11 -21.71
C VAL A 383 60.81 -5.96 -22.26
N LYS A 384 62.03 -5.42 -22.36
CA LYS A 384 63.18 -6.13 -22.95
C LYS A 384 64.47 -5.90 -22.15
N VAL A 385 65.41 -6.83 -22.24
CA VAL A 385 66.80 -6.57 -21.83
C VAL A 385 67.48 -5.84 -22.99
N ALA A 386 67.82 -4.56 -22.80
CA ALA A 386 68.47 -3.75 -23.83
C ALA A 386 69.93 -4.18 -24.02
N GLN A 387 70.66 -4.29 -22.91
CA GLN A 387 72.06 -4.71 -22.88
C GLN A 387 72.48 -5.29 -21.53
N TYR A 388 73.59 -6.03 -21.54
CA TYR A 388 74.28 -6.52 -20.35
C TYR A 388 75.54 -5.70 -20.08
N VAL A 389 75.79 -5.39 -18.81
CA VAL A 389 76.91 -4.56 -18.35
C VAL A 389 77.67 -5.31 -17.26
N SER A 390 79.00 -5.13 -17.20
CA SER A 390 79.87 -5.65 -16.13
C SER A 390 79.73 -7.16 -15.87
N GLY A 391 79.78 -7.99 -16.93
CA GLY A 391 79.69 -9.45 -16.79
C GLY A 391 78.25 -9.99 -16.64
N GLY A 392 77.25 -9.19 -16.97
CA GLY A 392 75.85 -9.63 -17.08
C GLY A 392 75.62 -10.75 -18.10
N SER A 393 74.62 -11.61 -17.85
CA SER A 393 74.22 -12.68 -18.76
C SER A 393 72.72 -12.95 -18.68
N ASN A 394 72.20 -13.76 -19.62
CA ASN A 394 70.80 -14.19 -19.65
C ASN A 394 70.53 -15.47 -18.82
N THR A 395 71.44 -15.85 -17.92
CA THR A 395 71.30 -17.04 -17.07
C THR A 395 70.25 -16.84 -15.96
N ALA A 396 70.11 -15.61 -15.48
CA ALA A 396 69.03 -15.13 -14.63
C ALA A 396 68.86 -13.62 -14.87
N VAL A 397 67.64 -13.13 -14.89
CA VAL A 397 67.30 -11.70 -14.99
C VAL A 397 66.19 -11.40 -14.00
N ALA A 398 66.49 -10.59 -12.98
CA ALA A 398 65.51 -10.16 -12.00
C ALA A 398 64.64 -9.03 -12.56
N LEU A 399 63.32 -9.16 -12.36
CA LEU A 399 62.35 -8.10 -12.64
C LEU A 399 61.81 -7.45 -11.36
N PHE A 400 62.27 -7.90 -10.20
CA PHE A 400 61.88 -7.34 -8.91
C PHE A 400 62.46 -5.94 -8.73
N GLY A 401 61.67 -5.05 -8.13
CA GLY A 401 62.10 -3.67 -7.86
C GLY A 401 61.85 -2.70 -9.03
N ILE A 402 61.41 -3.20 -10.19
CA ILE A 402 60.93 -2.33 -11.26
C ILE A 402 59.56 -1.77 -10.88
N SER A 403 59.45 -0.44 -10.86
CA SER A 403 58.19 0.26 -10.73
C SER A 403 58.18 1.52 -11.59
N PHE A 404 57.04 1.80 -12.23
CA PHE A 404 56.85 3.00 -13.05
C PHE A 404 55.38 3.42 -13.05
N THR A 405 55.11 4.67 -13.36
CA THR A 405 53.75 5.22 -13.51
C THR A 405 53.23 5.01 -14.93
N THR A 406 51.92 4.81 -15.08
CA THR A 406 51.23 4.64 -16.37
C THR A 406 50.63 5.95 -16.91
N ASP A 407 51.26 7.09 -16.59
CA ASP A 407 50.71 8.46 -16.65
C ASP A 407 49.72 8.73 -17.79
#